data_AF-A0A7S1ST80-F1
#
_entry.id   AF-A0A7S1ST80-F1
#
_cell.length_a   1.000
_cell.length_b   1.000
_cell.length_c   1.000
_cell.angle_alpha   90.00
_cell.angle_beta   90.00
_cell.angle_gamma   90.00
#
_symmetry.space_group_name_H-M   'P 1'
#
loop_
_entity.id
_entity.type
_entity.pdbx_description
1 polymer ?
#
loop_
_entity_poly.entity_id
_entity_poly.type
_entity_poly.pdbx_seq_one_letter_code
_entity_poly.pdbx_strand_id
1 'polypeptide(L)'
;IGLVGYVLGCEYVGPLWRGVLGISSQYFFVLGTVLLPVVAFYSPNWRLLCFITGGLGFCYCLILPFTPESPRWLLATGNTEDALRVMRRIALGNGTSMPSTVSLMEPQTGEDVPKSGMVHILGHRILLCRMLVQMFCWFSISSTYYGINLMVADLPGSVYVNNAMLALVEVVAYVVSSA
;
A
#
# COMPACT_ATOMS: atom_id res chain seq x y z
N ILE A 1 7.82 1.26 -2.24
CA ILE A 1 6.99 0.45 -3.17
C ILE A 1 5.58 0.25 -2.61
N GLY A 2 5.41 -0.35 -1.42
CA GLY A 2 4.07 -0.63 -0.86
C GLY A 2 3.11 0.56 -0.80
N LEU A 3 3.56 1.71 -0.24
CA LEU A 3 2.71 2.92 -0.19
C LEU A 3 2.36 3.48 -1.57
N VAL A 4 3.32 3.48 -2.51
CA VAL A 4 3.10 3.96 -3.88
C VAL A 4 2.14 3.03 -4.63
N GLY A 5 2.28 1.71 -4.47
CA GLY A 5 1.36 0.73 -5.03
C GLY A 5 -0.05 0.85 -4.45
N TYR A 6 -0.18 1.11 -3.14
CA TYR A 6 -1.47 1.37 -2.51
C TYR A 6 -2.15 2.62 -3.06
N VAL A 7 -1.42 3.73 -3.20
CA VAL A 7 -1.92 4.97 -3.80
C VAL A 7 -2.36 4.71 -5.24
N LEU A 8 -1.51 4.09 -6.04
CA LEU A 8 -1.80 3.74 -7.44
C LEU A 8 -3.08 2.92 -7.54
N GLY A 9 -3.22 1.87 -6.72
CA GLY A 9 -4.44 1.07 -6.68
C GLY A 9 -5.68 1.87 -6.28
N CYS A 10 -5.56 2.76 -5.29
CA CYS A 10 -6.66 3.64 -4.85
C CYS A 10 -7.13 4.62 -5.93
N GLU A 11 -6.25 4.95 -6.87
CA GLU A 11 -6.57 5.81 -8.01
C GLU A 11 -7.30 5.05 -9.13
N TYR A 12 -7.09 3.72 -9.23
CA TYR A 12 -7.81 2.84 -10.15
C TYR A 12 -9.22 2.48 -9.67
N VAL A 13 -9.42 2.37 -8.36
CA VAL A 13 -10.71 1.93 -7.79
C VAL A 13 -11.59 3.09 -7.34
N GLY A 14 -12.90 2.90 -7.46
CA GLY A 14 -13.89 3.86 -6.95
C GLY A 14 -13.84 4.02 -5.42
N PRO A 15 -14.41 5.10 -4.87
CA PRO A 15 -14.34 5.41 -3.42
C PRO A 15 -14.83 4.28 -2.52
N LEU A 16 -15.84 3.53 -2.95
CA LEU A 16 -16.43 2.40 -2.21
C LEU A 16 -15.47 1.21 -2.07
N TRP A 17 -14.57 1.01 -3.03
CA TRP A 17 -13.65 -0.14 -3.09
C TRP A 17 -12.29 0.16 -2.47
N ARG A 18 -11.99 1.42 -2.12
CA ARG A 18 -10.70 1.80 -1.51
C ARG A 18 -10.44 1.12 -0.18
N GLY A 19 -11.48 0.95 0.65
CA GLY A 19 -11.37 0.23 1.92
C GLY A 19 -10.97 -1.24 1.73
N VAL A 20 -11.66 -1.93 0.80
CA VAL A 20 -11.37 -3.32 0.44
C VAL A 20 -9.94 -3.46 -0.10
N LEU A 21 -9.52 -2.55 -0.99
CA LEU A 21 -8.16 -2.54 -1.51
C LEU A 21 -7.12 -2.33 -0.40
N GLY A 22 -7.38 -1.42 0.55
CA GLY A 22 -6.51 -1.20 1.71
C GLY A 22 -6.34 -2.46 2.53
N ILE A 23 -7.43 -3.14 2.89
CA ILE A 23 -7.38 -4.40 3.63
C ILE A 23 -6.66 -5.49 2.82
N SER A 24 -6.92 -5.57 1.52
CA SER A 24 -6.30 -6.58 0.65
C SER A 24 -4.76 -6.47 0.61
N SER A 25 -4.24 -5.25 0.66
CA SER A 25 -2.79 -4.99 0.69
C SER A 25 -2.13 -5.54 1.96
N GLN A 26 -2.87 -5.62 3.06
CA GLN A 26 -2.36 -6.11 4.34
C GLN A 26 -2.21 -7.62 4.36
N TYR A 27 -3.00 -8.38 3.59
CA TYR A 27 -2.82 -9.83 3.49
C TYR A 27 -1.43 -10.21 2.95
N PHE A 28 -0.88 -9.43 2.02
CA PHE A 28 0.47 -9.66 1.51
C PHE A 28 1.53 -9.41 2.58
N PHE A 29 1.33 -8.42 3.44
CA PHE A 29 2.22 -8.15 4.57
C PHE A 29 2.23 -9.33 5.54
N VAL A 30 1.06 -9.80 5.95
CA VAL A 30 0.91 -10.95 6.86
C VAL A 30 1.47 -12.24 6.27
N LEU A 31 1.24 -12.47 4.98
CA LEU A 31 1.83 -13.62 4.28
C LEU A 31 3.36 -13.58 4.39
N GLY A 32 3.96 -12.40 4.26
CA GLY A 32 5.39 -12.19 4.48
C GLY A 32 5.81 -12.50 5.93
N THR A 33 5.06 -12.04 6.94
CA THR A 33 5.40 -12.28 8.36
C THR A 33 5.28 -13.76 8.75
N VAL A 34 4.38 -14.52 8.12
CA VAL A 34 4.27 -15.98 8.31
C VAL A 34 5.39 -16.75 7.60
N LEU A 35 5.73 -16.37 6.37
CA LEU A 35 6.75 -17.06 5.58
C LEU A 35 8.17 -16.82 6.14
N LEU A 36 8.44 -15.64 6.69
CA LEU A 36 9.76 -15.27 7.19
C LEU A 36 10.33 -16.23 8.25
N PRO A 37 9.64 -16.58 9.36
CA PRO A 37 10.15 -17.53 10.35
C PRO A 37 10.31 -18.93 9.78
N VAL A 38 9.48 -19.35 8.82
CA VAL A 38 9.60 -20.64 8.15
C VAL A 38 10.91 -20.70 7.35
N VAL A 39 11.19 -19.70 6.53
CA VAL A 39 12.44 -19.62 5.76
C VAL A 39 13.64 -19.50 6.71
N ALA A 40 13.50 -18.74 7.80
CA ALA A 40 14.55 -18.54 8.79
C ALA A 40 14.88 -19.81 9.58
N PHE A 41 13.90 -20.72 9.75
CA PHE A 41 14.13 -22.04 10.35
C PHE A 41 15.03 -22.92 9.46
N TYR A 42 14.83 -22.91 8.14
CA TYR A 42 15.65 -23.70 7.20
C TYR A 42 17.00 -23.05 6.87
N SER A 43 17.10 -21.73 6.98
CA SER A 43 18.32 -20.97 6.68
C SER A 43 18.68 -20.04 7.85
N PRO A 44 19.43 -20.52 8.87
CA PRO A 44 19.84 -19.70 10.00
C PRO A 44 20.87 -18.61 9.65
N ASN A 45 21.41 -18.60 8.42
CA ASN A 45 22.31 -17.54 7.97
C ASN A 45 21.52 -16.28 7.57
N TRP A 46 21.64 -15.22 8.39
CA TRP A 46 20.97 -13.93 8.16
C TRP A 46 21.29 -13.31 6.80
N ARG A 47 22.49 -13.54 6.24
CA ARG A 47 22.86 -13.03 4.92
C ARG A 47 22.03 -13.69 3.82
N LEU A 48 21.89 -15.02 3.91
CA LEU A 48 21.08 -15.78 2.95
C LEU A 48 19.59 -15.40 3.06
N LEU A 49 19.10 -15.16 4.27
CA LEU A 49 17.76 -14.61 4.48
C LEU A 49 17.56 -13.24 3.81
N CYS A 50 18.52 -12.32 3.96
CA CYS A 50 18.49 -11.03 3.28
C CYS A 50 18.52 -11.19 1.75
N PHE A 51 19.29 -12.13 1.21
CA PHE A 51 19.30 -12.39 -0.23
C PHE A 51 17.98 -12.96 -0.74
N ILE A 52 17.38 -13.92 -0.03
CA ILE A 52 16.10 -14.53 -0.43
C ILE A 52 14.98 -13.48 -0.40
N THR A 53 14.84 -12.78 0.72
CA THR A 53 13.80 -11.76 0.90
C THR A 53 14.01 -10.54 0.00
N GLY A 54 15.25 -10.07 -0.14
CA GLY A 54 15.62 -9.01 -1.07
C GLY A 54 15.43 -9.41 -2.53
N GLY A 55 15.70 -10.67 -2.88
CA GLY A 55 15.47 -11.23 -4.21
C GLY A 55 14.00 -11.21 -4.60
N LEU A 56 13.10 -11.60 -3.68
CA LEU A 56 11.65 -11.48 -3.91
C LEU A 56 11.22 -10.03 -4.13
N GLY A 57 11.80 -9.09 -3.37
CA GLY A 57 11.60 -7.65 -3.59
C GLY A 57 12.11 -7.18 -4.95
N PHE A 58 13.24 -7.70 -5.43
CA PHE A 58 13.79 -7.37 -6.74
C PHE A 58 12.92 -7.90 -7.89
N CYS A 59 12.35 -9.10 -7.75
CA CYS A 59 11.40 -9.64 -8.73
C CYS A 59 10.20 -8.70 -8.93
N TYR A 60 9.75 -8.01 -7.88
CA TYR A 60 8.69 -7.01 -7.99
C TYR A 60 9.11 -5.83 -8.87
N CYS A 61 10.37 -5.38 -8.82
CA CYS A 61 10.88 -4.31 -9.69
C CYS A 61 10.81 -4.67 -11.18
N LEU A 62 10.86 -5.97 -11.52
CA LEU A 62 10.70 -6.43 -12.90
C LEU A 62 9.26 -6.27 -13.41
N ILE A 63 8.27 -6.18 -12.51
CA ILE A 63 6.85 -6.02 -12.85
C ILE A 63 6.49 -4.54 -13.04
N LEU A 64 7.22 -3.62 -12.41
CA LEU A 64 6.96 -2.18 -12.47
C LEU A 64 6.80 -1.63 -13.91
N PRO A 65 7.66 -1.95 -14.89
CA PRO A 65 7.52 -1.42 -16.26
C PRO A 65 6.24 -1.85 -16.98
N PHE A 66 5.61 -2.95 -16.54
CA PHE A 66 4.38 -3.46 -17.14
C PHE A 66 3.12 -2.87 -16.50
N THR A 67 3.27 -2.12 -15.41
CA THR A 67 2.14 -1.55 -14.68
C THR A 67 1.72 -0.24 -15.36
N PRO A 68 0.45 -0.09 -15.78
CA PRO A 68 -0.02 1.16 -16.36
C PRO A 68 0.04 2.30 -15.35
N GLU A 69 0.33 3.50 -15.85
CA GLU A 69 0.32 4.73 -15.03
C GLU A 69 -1.10 5.16 -14.66
N SER A 70 -1.21 5.87 -13.54
CA SER A 70 -2.50 6.32 -13.01
C SER A 70 -3.26 7.22 -14.00
N PRO A 71 -4.55 6.93 -14.27
CA PRO A 71 -5.40 7.83 -15.05
C PRO A 71 -5.48 9.24 -14.44
N ARG A 72 -5.49 9.37 -13.10
CA ARG A 72 -5.59 10.67 -12.42
C ARG A 72 -4.31 11.49 -12.60
N TRP A 73 -3.15 10.83 -12.53
CA TRP A 73 -1.86 11.48 -12.75
C TRP A 73 -1.68 11.91 -14.21
N LEU A 74 -2.09 11.06 -15.17
CA LEU A 74 -2.07 11.38 -16.59
C LEU A 74 -2.96 12.60 -16.91
N LEU A 75 -4.14 12.68 -16.30
CA LEU A 75 -5.00 13.87 -16.41
C LEU A 75 -4.36 15.13 -15.81
N ALA A 76 -3.76 15.01 -14.61
CA ALA A 76 -3.13 16.14 -13.93
C ALA A 76 -1.88 16.68 -14.64
N THR A 77 -1.20 15.83 -15.41
CA THR A 77 -0.03 16.21 -16.23
C THR A 77 -0.40 16.67 -17.64
N GLY A 78 -1.70 16.68 -17.99
CA GLY A 78 -2.20 17.12 -19.29
C GLY A 78 -2.15 16.06 -20.40
N ASN A 79 -1.77 14.82 -20.08
CA ASN A 79 -1.74 13.70 -21.02
C ASN A 79 -3.09 12.98 -21.09
N THR A 80 -4.08 13.64 -21.69
CA THR A 80 -5.47 13.18 -21.76
C THR A 80 -5.65 11.96 -22.66
N GLU A 81 -4.86 11.82 -23.73
CA GLU A 81 -4.95 10.67 -24.65
C GLU A 81 -4.54 9.35 -23.98
N ASP A 82 -3.42 9.35 -23.24
CA ASP A 82 -2.98 8.16 -22.52
C ASP A 82 -3.93 7.83 -21.36
N ALA A 83 -4.48 8.84 -20.67
CA ALA A 83 -5.51 8.64 -19.65
C ALA A 83 -6.76 7.94 -20.23
N LEU A 84 -7.24 8.36 -21.41
CA LEU A 84 -8.33 7.70 -22.12
C LEU A 84 -7.99 6.27 -22.51
N ARG A 85 -6.75 6.00 -22.94
CA ARG A 85 -6.29 4.65 -23.31
C ARG A 85 -6.33 3.71 -22.11
N VAL A 86 -5.84 4.15 -20.94
CA VAL A 86 -5.88 3.37 -19.71
C VAL A 86 -7.33 3.15 -19.25
N MET A 87 -8.16 4.21 -19.25
CA MET A 87 -9.59 4.12 -18.90
C MET A 87 -10.38 3.16 -19.80
N ARG A 88 -10.13 3.17 -21.11
CA ARG A 88 -10.74 2.21 -22.05
C ARG A 88 -10.34 0.78 -21.72
N ARG A 89 -9.07 0.54 -21.38
CA ARG A 89 -8.57 -0.79 -21.00
C ARG A 89 -9.23 -1.30 -19.72
N ILE A 90 -9.43 -0.43 -18.73
CA ILE A 90 -10.17 -0.75 -17.49
C ILE A 90 -11.64 -1.07 -17.79
N ALA A 91 -12.30 -0.24 -18.61
CA ALA A 91 -13.70 -0.44 -18.99
C ALA A 91 -13.91 -1.78 -19.71
N LEU A 92 -13.05 -2.10 -20.69
CA LEU A 92 -13.02 -3.39 -21.36
C LEU A 92 -12.84 -4.56 -20.38
N GLY A 93 -11.92 -4.43 -19.42
CA GLY A 93 -11.71 -5.45 -18.38
C GLY A 93 -12.92 -5.64 -17.45
N ASN A 94 -13.68 -4.58 -17.21
CA ASN A 94 -14.91 -4.61 -16.39
C ASN A 94 -16.16 -4.99 -17.19
N GLY A 95 -16.04 -5.28 -18.50
CA GLY A 95 -17.17 -5.58 -19.37
C GLY A 95 -18.09 -4.38 -19.63
N THR A 96 -17.64 -3.16 -19.39
CA THR A 96 -18.41 -1.93 -19.60
C THR A 96 -17.83 -1.12 -20.75
N SER A 97 -18.69 -0.44 -21.51
CA SER A 97 -18.26 0.53 -22.51
C SER A 97 -18.10 1.90 -21.87
N MET A 98 -16.96 2.56 -22.07
CA MET A 98 -16.82 3.96 -21.68
C MET A 98 -17.86 4.82 -22.42
N PRO A 99 -18.61 5.69 -21.73
CA PRO A 99 -19.48 6.66 -22.41
C PRO A 99 -18.63 7.52 -23.35
N SER A 100 -19.08 7.70 -24.59
CA SER A 100 -18.44 8.59 -25.59
C SER A 100 -18.38 10.05 -25.15
N THR A 101 -19.12 10.40 -24.09
CA THR A 101 -19.30 11.76 -23.55
C THR A 101 -18.57 11.98 -22.23
N VAL A 102 -17.61 11.14 -21.85
CA VAL A 102 -16.71 11.48 -20.74
C VAL A 102 -15.80 12.61 -21.22
N SER A 103 -16.31 13.84 -21.14
CA SER A 103 -15.47 15.03 -21.01
C SER A 103 -14.69 14.82 -19.73
N LEU A 104 -13.50 14.22 -19.86
CA LEU A 104 -12.52 14.24 -18.78
C LEU A 104 -12.38 15.69 -18.43
N MET A 105 -12.77 16.05 -17.20
CA MET A 105 -12.69 17.41 -16.71
C MET A 105 -11.31 17.92 -17.09
N GLU A 106 -11.29 18.87 -18.02
CA GLU A 106 -10.06 19.43 -18.55
C GLU A 106 -9.25 19.84 -17.32
N PRO A 107 -7.95 19.48 -17.23
CA PRO A 107 -7.15 19.96 -16.12
C PRO A 107 -7.43 21.45 -15.99
N GLN A 108 -7.75 21.91 -14.78
CA GLN A 108 -7.88 23.34 -14.52
C GLN A 108 -6.49 23.94 -14.76
N THR A 109 -6.18 24.21 -16.02
CA THR A 109 -4.87 24.66 -16.50
C THR A 109 -4.78 26.18 -16.37
N GLY A 110 -5.62 26.80 -15.52
CA GLY A 110 -5.99 28.21 -15.68
C GLY A 110 -6.07 29.10 -14.46
N GLU A 111 -6.18 28.59 -13.22
CA GLU A 111 -6.22 29.47 -12.04
C GLU A 111 -5.51 28.80 -10.86
N ASP A 112 -4.39 29.41 -10.43
CA ASP A 112 -3.82 29.37 -9.09
C ASP A 112 -4.18 28.15 -8.21
N VAL A 113 -3.81 26.94 -8.64
CA VAL A 113 -3.57 25.86 -7.68
C VAL A 113 -2.16 26.13 -7.16
N PRO A 114 -1.96 26.79 -6.00
CA PRO A 114 -0.63 27.00 -5.47
C PRO A 114 0.01 25.62 -5.39
N LYS A 115 1.22 25.47 -5.96
CA LYS A 115 2.03 24.26 -5.80
C LYS A 115 2.08 23.99 -4.30
N SER A 116 1.26 23.05 -3.84
CA SER A 116 0.97 22.89 -2.41
C SER A 116 2.20 22.26 -1.77
N GLY A 117 3.14 23.11 -1.35
CA GLY A 117 4.29 22.67 -0.56
C GLY A 117 3.82 22.08 0.76
N MET A 118 4.58 21.13 1.30
CA MET A 118 4.35 20.52 2.62
C MET A 118 4.06 21.55 3.73
N VAL A 119 4.59 22.76 3.60
CA VAL A 119 4.42 23.85 4.58
C VAL A 119 3.00 24.45 4.55
N HIS A 120 2.29 24.42 3.43
CA HIS A 120 0.91 24.92 3.34
C HIS A 120 -0.08 24.02 4.11
N ILE A 121 0.23 22.73 4.24
CA ILE A 121 -0.53 21.78 5.06
C ILE A 121 -0.55 22.21 6.53
N LEU A 122 0.55 22.81 7.01
CA LEU A 122 0.65 23.35 8.38
C LEU A 122 -0.24 24.58 8.61
N GLY A 123 -0.58 25.32 7.54
CA GLY A 123 -1.46 26.49 7.62
C GLY A 123 -2.94 26.14 7.77
N HIS A 124 -3.37 24.96 7.30
CA HIS A 124 -4.77 24.58 7.30
C HIS A 124 -5.14 23.70 8.50
N ARG A 125 -5.78 24.29 9.52
CA ARG A 125 -6.07 23.65 10.82
C ARG A 125 -6.72 22.27 10.74
N ILE A 126 -7.66 22.07 9.80
CA ILE A 126 -8.35 20.76 9.65
C ILE A 126 -7.39 19.69 9.11
N LEU A 127 -6.52 20.05 8.16
CA LEU A 127 -5.54 19.12 7.57
C LEU A 127 -4.46 18.79 8.60
N LEU A 128 -3.99 19.79 9.34
CA LEU A 128 -3.04 19.61 10.42
C LEU A 128 -3.60 18.70 11.52
N CYS A 129 -4.84 18.91 11.95
CA CYS A 129 -5.47 18.06 12.98
C CYS A 129 -5.59 16.60 12.50
N ARG A 130 -6.05 16.37 11.26
CA ARG A 130 -6.11 15.03 10.67
C ARG A 130 -4.72 14.39 10.56
N MET A 131 -3.70 15.14 10.17
CA MET A 131 -2.33 14.68 10.10
C MET A 131 -1.78 14.30 11.47
N LEU A 132 -1.97 15.14 12.50
CA LEU A 132 -1.51 14.88 13.86
C LEU A 132 -2.20 13.66 14.47
N VAL A 133 -3.52 13.53 14.28
CA VAL A 133 -4.27 12.34 14.72
C VAL A 133 -3.71 11.09 14.03
N GLN A 134 -3.50 11.13 12.71
CA GLN A 134 -2.93 10.02 11.97
C GLN A 134 -1.52 9.68 12.44
N MET A 135 -0.66 10.67 12.68
CA MET A 135 0.69 10.48 13.21
C MET A 135 0.67 9.81 14.59
N PHE A 136 -0.22 10.27 15.48
CA PHE A 136 -0.36 9.67 16.79
C PHE A 136 -0.86 8.23 16.72
N CYS A 137 -1.90 7.96 15.91
CA CYS A 137 -2.38 6.60 15.69
C CYS A 137 -1.27 5.69 15.14
N TRP A 138 -0.52 6.14 14.14
CA TRP A 138 0.59 5.37 13.56
C TRP A 138 1.72 5.12 14.57
N PHE A 139 2.02 6.11 15.41
CA PHE A 139 3.00 6.00 16.49
C PHE A 139 2.58 4.97 17.52
N SER A 140 1.34 5.03 18.01
CA SER A 140 0.79 4.06 18.98
C SER A 140 0.80 2.64 18.42
N ILE A 141 0.40 2.47 17.15
CA ILE A 141 0.43 1.17 16.47
C ILE A 141 1.87 0.65 16.35
N SER A 142 2.80 1.48 15.88
CA SER A 142 4.20 1.09 15.69
C SER A 142 4.88 0.72 17.00
N SER A 143 4.70 1.55 18.03
CA SER A 143 5.27 1.32 19.36
C SER A 143 4.81 -0.03 19.93
N THR A 144 3.51 -0.30 19.86
CA THR A 144 2.94 -1.57 20.32
C THR A 144 3.44 -2.76 19.50
N TYR A 145 3.43 -2.64 18.16
CA TYR A 145 3.84 -3.69 17.24
C TYR A 145 5.31 -4.10 17.42
N TYR A 146 6.22 -3.12 17.41
CA TYR A 146 7.65 -3.39 17.61
C TYR A 146 7.96 -3.78 19.05
N GLY A 147 7.24 -3.23 20.03
CA GLY A 147 7.35 -3.65 21.43
C GLY A 147 7.09 -5.14 21.60
N ILE A 148 5.97 -5.65 21.04
CA ILE A 148 5.66 -7.08 21.07
C ILE A 148 6.73 -7.90 20.34
N ASN A 149 7.09 -7.51 19.12
CA ASN A 149 8.08 -8.24 18.31
C ASN A 149 9.47 -8.31 18.97
N LEU A 150 9.90 -7.26 19.68
CA LEU A 150 11.18 -7.26 20.39
C LEU A 150 11.16 -8.19 21.60
N MET A 151 10.04 -8.25 22.34
CA MET A 151 9.91 -9.15 23.49
C MET A 151 9.78 -10.63 23.08
N VAL A 152 9.39 -10.93 21.84
CA VAL A 152 9.30 -12.31 21.34
C VAL A 152 10.63 -13.07 21.40
N ALA A 153 11.76 -12.35 21.29
CA ALA A 153 13.09 -12.95 21.43
C ALA A 153 13.40 -13.40 22.86
N ASP A 154 12.79 -12.76 23.87
CA ASP A 154 13.03 -13.02 25.30
C ASP A 154 12.08 -14.10 25.86
N LEU A 155 11.06 -14.52 25.10
CA LEU A 155 10.14 -15.56 25.51
C LEU A 155 10.83 -16.94 25.57
N PRO A 156 10.60 -17.74 26.63
CA PRO A 156 11.16 -19.09 26.73
C PRO A 156 10.66 -19.97 25.59
N GLY A 157 11.58 -20.54 24.83
CA GLY A 157 11.29 -21.35 23.65
C GLY A 157 12.23 -21.05 22.49
N SER A 158 11.84 -21.46 21.28
CA SER A 158 12.58 -21.07 20.07
C SER A 158 11.97 -19.79 19.48
N VAL A 159 12.83 -18.83 19.13
CA VAL A 159 12.43 -17.56 18.50
C VAL A 159 11.60 -17.79 17.23
N TYR A 160 11.89 -18.86 16.49
CA TYR A 160 11.16 -19.23 15.27
C TYR A 160 9.71 -19.63 15.55
N VAL A 161 9.47 -20.47 16.56
CA VAL A 161 8.11 -20.91 16.95
C VAL A 161 7.32 -19.73 17.53
N ASN A 162 7.95 -18.92 18.37
CA ASN A 162 7.30 -17.76 18.97
C ASN A 162 6.90 -16.72 17.89
N ASN A 163 7.78 -16.44 16.92
CA ASN A 163 7.46 -15.59 15.78
C ASN A 163 6.36 -16.18 14.88
N ALA A 164 6.38 -17.50 14.64
CA ALA A 164 5.34 -18.16 13.85
C ALA A 164 3.96 -18.07 14.55
N MET A 165 3.90 -18.23 15.87
CA MET A 165 2.66 -18.06 16.64
C MET A 165 2.15 -16.62 16.58
N LEU A 166 3.04 -15.62 16.71
CA LEU A 166 2.65 -14.22 16.57
C LEU A 166 2.09 -13.93 15.17
N ALA A 167 2.75 -14.41 14.13
CA ALA A 167 2.29 -14.25 12.75
C ALA A 167 0.91 -14.92 12.50
N LEU A 168 0.64 -16.08 13.12
CA LEU A 168 -0.68 -16.70 13.06
C LEU A 168 -1.77 -15.87 13.75
N VAL A 169 -1.46 -15.25 14.89
CA VAL A 169 -2.39 -14.32 15.57
C VAL A 169 -2.69 -13.12 14.67
N GLU A 170 -1.70 -12.60 13.96
CA GLU A 170 -1.91 -11.53 12.97
C GLU A 170 -2.86 -11.97 11.85
N VAL A 171 -2.68 -13.16 11.27
CA VAL A 171 -3.60 -13.69 10.24
C VAL A 171 -5.04 -13.66 10.74
N VAL A 172 -5.30 -14.18 11.95
CA VAL A 172 -6.65 -14.20 12.52
C VAL A 172 -7.19 -12.78 12.72
N ALA A 173 -6.37 -11.86 13.25
CA ALA A 173 -6.76 -10.47 13.45
C ALA A 173 -7.16 -9.77 12.13
N TYR A 174 -6.41 -9.98 11.05
CA TYR A 174 -6.75 -9.39 9.75
C TYR A 174 -7.98 -10.02 9.11
N VAL A 175 -8.18 -11.34 9.26
CA VAL A 175 -9.40 -12.02 8.77
C VAL A 175 -10.64 -11.49 9.50
N VAL A 176 -10.57 -11.33 10.82
CA VAL A 176 -11.69 -10.75 11.61
C VAL A 176 -11.94 -9.29 11.24
N SER A 177 -10.89 -8.49 11.03
CA SER A 177 -11.01 -7.08 10.64
C SER A 177 -11.60 -6.89 9.24
N SER A 178 -11.50 -7.91 8.38
CA SER A 178 -12.06 -7.91 7.03
C SER A 178 -13.51 -8.40 6.92
N ALA A 179 -14.07 -8.95 7.99
CA ALA A 179 -15.45 -9.44 8.07
C ALA A 179 -16.39 -8.35 8.59
#